data_AF-X8AEU1-F1
#
_entry.id   AF-X8AEU1-F1
#
_cell.length_a   1.000
_cell.length_b   1.000
_cell.length_c   1.000
_cell.angle_alpha   90.00
_cell.angle_beta   90.00
_cell.angle_gamma   90.00
#
_symmetry.space_group_name_H-M   'P 1'
#
loop_
_entity.id
_entity.type
_entity.pdbx_description
1 polymer ?
#
loop_
_entity_poly.entity_id
_entity_poly.type
_entity_poly.pdbx_seq_one_letter_code
_entity_poly.pdbx_strand_id
1 'polypeptide(L)'
;MMLIGAANRDHRQFPPDGDVFDIHREPRQHLTFSVGTHYCLGSALARLEGRIALEEILKRFPEWDVDLTNARLSPTSTVRGWESMVAVIP
;
A
#
# COMPACT_ATOMS: atom_id res chain seq x y z
N MET A 1 0.82 18.29 9.44
CA MET A 1 1.01 17.05 8.66
C MET A 1 -0.36 16.42 8.46
N MET A 2 -0.76 16.10 7.22
CA MET A 2 -1.99 15.34 6.97
C MET A 2 -1.72 13.86 7.27
N LEU A 3 -2.48 13.25 8.16
CA LEU A 3 -2.30 11.85 8.57
C LEU A 3 -3.09 10.91 7.64
N ILE A 4 -2.68 10.82 6.37
CA ILE A 4 -3.34 9.96 5.35
C ILE A 4 -3.50 8.52 5.84
N GLY A 5 -2.46 7.98 6.50
CA GLY A 5 -2.48 6.63 7.04
C GLY A 5 -3.53 6.40 8.13
N ALA A 6 -3.88 7.43 8.91
CA ALA A 6 -4.94 7.36 9.92
C ALA A 6 -6.33 7.45 9.26
N ALA A 7 -6.50 8.33 8.28
CA ALA A 7 -7.76 8.44 7.52
C ALA A 7 -8.10 7.13 6.79
N ASN A 8 -7.10 6.46 6.21
CA ASN A 8 -7.26 5.17 5.53
C ASN A 8 -7.48 3.98 6.47
N ARG A 9 -7.42 4.19 7.79
CA ARG A 9 -7.68 3.20 8.85
C ARG A 9 -8.87 3.58 9.73
N ASP A 10 -9.61 4.64 9.39
CA ASP A 10 -10.74 5.11 10.18
C ASP A 10 -11.91 4.11 10.09
N HIS A 11 -12.25 3.46 11.21
CA HIS A 11 -13.35 2.49 11.30
C HIS A 11 -14.73 3.09 10.94
N ARG A 12 -14.88 4.42 11.02
CA ARG A 12 -16.12 5.11 10.60
C ARG A 12 -16.28 5.10 9.08
N GLN A 13 -15.16 5.09 8.35
CA GLN A 13 -15.12 5.04 6.89
C GLN A 13 -14.97 3.60 6.38
N PHE A 14 -14.18 2.77 7.06
CA PHE A 14 -13.86 1.39 6.68
C PHE A 14 -14.34 0.41 7.76
N PRO A 15 -15.65 0.11 7.84
CA PRO A 15 -16.20 -0.82 8.81
C PRO A 15 -15.91 -2.29 8.45
N PRO A 16 -15.96 -3.21 9.43
CA PRO A 16 -16.10 -2.94 10.86
C PRO A 16 -14.81 -2.42 11.51
N ASP A 17 -13.65 -2.68 10.88
CA ASP A 17 -12.32 -2.31 11.37
C ASP A 17 -11.40 -1.91 10.20
N GLY A 18 -10.86 -0.70 10.27
CA GLY A 18 -9.99 -0.13 9.25
C GLY A 18 -8.56 -0.68 9.27
N ASP A 19 -8.15 -1.35 10.35
CA ASP A 19 -6.83 -1.97 10.48
C ASP A 19 -6.73 -3.34 9.79
N VAL A 20 -7.87 -3.98 9.49
CA VAL A 20 -7.91 -5.27 8.81
C VAL A 20 -7.53 -5.12 7.33
N PHE A 21 -6.56 -5.92 6.88
CA PHE A 21 -6.21 -6.03 5.46
C PHE A 21 -7.12 -7.05 4.76
N ASP A 22 -8.25 -6.59 4.22
CA ASP A 22 -9.14 -7.35 3.35
C ASP A 22 -9.08 -6.83 1.90
N ILE A 23 -8.71 -7.70 0.96
CA ILE A 23 -8.66 -7.38 -0.49
C ILE A 23 -10.05 -7.42 -1.15
N HIS A 24 -11.03 -8.04 -0.49
CA HIS A 24 -12.41 -8.19 -0.96
C HIS A 24 -13.37 -7.20 -0.28
N ARG A 25 -12.86 -6.29 0.55
CA ARG A 25 -13.66 -5.23 1.19
C ARG A 25 -14.44 -4.43 0.15
N GLU A 26 -15.61 -3.91 0.54
CA GLU A 26 -16.37 -2.98 -0.29
C GLU A 26 -15.47 -1.79 -0.72
N PRO A 27 -15.36 -1.47 -2.02
CA PRO A 27 -14.57 -0.33 -2.47
C PRO A 27 -15.11 0.98 -1.90
N ARG A 28 -14.28 1.68 -1.12
CA ARG A 28 -14.59 3.00 -0.56
C ARG A 28 -13.49 3.98 -0.90
N GLN A 29 -13.82 5.27 -0.94
CA GLN A 29 -12.85 6.32 -1.22
C GLN A 29 -11.78 6.36 -0.12
N HIS A 30 -10.53 6.16 -0.51
CA HIS A 30 -9.34 6.33 0.34
C HIS A 30 -8.62 7.63 -0.03
N LEU A 31 -7.78 8.15 0.88
CA LEU A 31 -7.04 9.41 0.69
C LEU A 31 -5.59 9.23 0.22
N THR A 32 -5.17 8.01 -0.15
CA THR A 32 -3.80 7.74 -0.66
C THR A 32 -3.39 8.65 -1.81
N PHE A 33 -4.32 9.02 -2.70
CA PHE A 33 -4.07 9.92 -3.83
C PHE A 33 -4.54 11.36 -3.58
N SER A 34 -4.81 11.72 -2.31
CA SER A 34 -5.41 12.99 -1.90
C SER A 34 -6.78 13.24 -2.58
N VAL A 35 -7.28 14.47 -2.51
CA VAL A 35 -8.51 14.97 -3.13
C VAL A 35 -8.35 16.44 -3.54
N GLY A 36 -9.26 16.95 -4.39
CA GLY A 36 -9.30 18.36 -4.79
C GLY A 36 -8.20 18.75 -5.79
N THR A 37 -7.77 20.02 -5.76
CA THR A 37 -6.78 20.59 -6.71
C THR A 37 -5.44 19.86 -6.72
N HIS A 38 -5.07 19.23 -5.59
CA HIS A 38 -3.83 18.48 -5.45
C HIS A 38 -4.06 16.95 -5.50
N TYR A 39 -5.15 16.51 -6.13
CA TYR A 39 -5.34 15.09 -6.43
C TYR A 39 -4.16 14.57 -7.26
N CYS A 40 -3.65 13.39 -6.92
CA CYS A 40 -2.45 12.84 -7.52
C CYS A 40 -2.62 12.67 -9.03
N LEU A 41 -1.86 13.49 -9.78
CA LEU A 41 -1.81 13.44 -11.24
C LEU A 41 -1.44 12.04 -11.76
N GLY A 42 -0.55 11.36 -11.05
CA GLY A 42 -0.08 10.01 -11.39
C GLY A 42 -1.01 8.87 -10.95
N SER A 43 -2.20 9.14 -10.38
CA SER A 43 -3.02 8.09 -9.76
C SER A 43 -3.50 6.99 -10.73
N ALA A 44 -3.66 7.31 -12.01
CA ALA A 44 -3.99 6.31 -13.03
C ALA A 44 -2.77 5.43 -13.37
N LEU A 45 -1.61 6.05 -13.53
CA LEU A 45 -0.35 5.35 -13.82
C LEU A 45 0.06 4.45 -12.65
N ALA A 46 0.04 4.96 -11.43
CA ALA A 46 0.39 4.19 -10.23
C ALA A 46 -0.49 2.93 -10.05
N ARG A 47 -1.78 3.01 -10.40
CA ARG A 47 -2.69 1.85 -10.38
C ARG A 47 -2.33 0.83 -11.46
N LEU A 48 -2.00 1.30 -12.67
CA LEU A 48 -1.57 0.43 -13.78
C LEU A 48 -0.26 -0.29 -13.42
N GLU A 49 0.74 0.45 -12.96
CA GLU A 49 2.04 -0.09 -12.55
C GLU A 49 1.90 -1.09 -11.40
N GLY A 50 1.11 -0.75 -10.37
CA GLY A 50 0.88 -1.65 -9.25
C GLY A 50 0.20 -2.96 -9.65
N ARG A 51 -0.78 -2.90 -10.56
CA ARG A 51 -1.41 -4.11 -11.10
C ARG A 51 -0.42 -4.98 -11.86
N ILE A 52 0.32 -4.40 -12.81
CA ILE A 52 1.30 -5.14 -13.62
C ILE A 52 2.38 -5.74 -12.72
N ALA A 53 2.90 -4.97 -11.75
CA ALA A 53 3.93 -5.46 -10.84
C ALA A 53 3.45 -6.67 -10.03
N LEU A 54 2.24 -6.59 -9.44
CA LEU A 54 1.67 -7.71 -8.68
C LEU A 54 1.40 -8.93 -9.57
N GLU A 55 0.83 -8.75 -10.76
CA GLU A 55 0.57 -9.83 -11.71
C GLU A 55 1.85 -10.55 -12.13
N GLU A 56 2.88 -9.82 -12.54
CA GLU A 56 4.13 -10.41 -13.03
C GLU A 56 4.98 -11.02 -11.91
N ILE A 57 5.01 -10.40 -10.72
CA ILE A 57 5.70 -10.97 -9.55
C ILE A 57 5.05 -12.29 -9.16
N LEU A 58 3.72 -12.34 -9.00
CA LEU A 58 3.01 -13.56 -8.61
C LEU A 58 3.07 -14.66 -9.67
N LYS A 59 3.12 -14.29 -10.95
CA LYS A 59 3.30 -15.25 -12.05
C LYS A 59 4.71 -15.85 -12.08
N ARG A 60 5.73 -15.05 -11.81
CA ARG A 60 7.13 -15.49 -11.89
C ARG A 60 7.61 -16.17 -10.61
N PHE A 61 7.20 -15.67 -9.46
CA PHE A 61 7.54 -16.11 -8.11
C PHE A 61 6.24 -16.35 -7.33
N PRO A 62 5.56 -17.48 -7.56
CA PRO A 62 4.27 -17.76 -6.94
C PRO A 62 4.39 -17.95 -5.41
N GLU A 63 5.56 -18.38 -4.95
CA GLU A 63 5.87 -18.58 -3.54
C GLU A 63 7.20 -17.88 -3.21
N TRP A 64 7.17 -17.07 -2.18
CA TRP A 64 8.31 -16.33 -1.64
C TRP A 64 7.95 -15.84 -0.23
N ASP A 65 8.98 -15.63 0.58
CA ASP A 65 8.87 -15.06 1.92
C ASP A 65 9.66 -13.76 1.99
N VAL A 66 9.53 -13.03 3.10
CA VAL A 66 10.23 -11.77 3.35
C VAL A 66 11.00 -11.88 4.66
N ASP A 67 12.29 -11.55 4.62
CA ASP A 67 13.10 -11.39 5.83
C ASP A 67 12.74 -10.06 6.52
N LEU A 68 11.69 -10.11 7.34
CA LEU A 68 11.23 -8.98 8.14
C LEU A 68 12.20 -8.63 9.29
N THR A 69 13.07 -9.56 9.69
CA THR A 69 14.04 -9.32 10.77
C THR A 69 15.12 -8.34 10.32
N ASN A 70 15.54 -8.43 9.06
CA ASN A 70 16.52 -7.53 8.45
C ASN A 70 15.91 -6.41 7.60
N ALA A 71 14.57 -6.32 7.53
CA ALA A 71 13.90 -5.25 6.80
C ALA A 71 14.11 -3.89 7.50
N ARG A 72 14.50 -2.87 6.72
CA ARG A 72 14.75 -1.52 7.23
C ARG A 72 13.68 -0.56 6.73
N LEU A 73 12.91 -0.01 7.67
CA LEU A 73 11.94 1.03 7.38
C LEU A 73 12.63 2.32 6.96
N SER A 74 12.06 3.00 5.96
CA SER A 74 12.49 4.36 5.63
C SER A 74 12.18 5.29 6.81
N PRO A 75 13.11 6.17 7.21
CA PRO A 75 12.92 7.07 8.35
C PRO A 75 12.01 8.27 8.04
N THR A 76 11.53 8.41 6.80
CA THR A 76 10.72 9.57 6.40
C THR A 76 9.32 9.53 7.04
N SER A 77 8.82 10.69 7.45
CA SER A 77 7.47 10.83 8.00
C SER A 77 6.40 11.11 6.94
N THR A 78 6.80 11.32 5.69
CA THR A 78 5.93 11.74 4.57
C THR A 78 5.56 10.59 3.63
N VAL A 79 6.42 9.59 3.50
CA VAL A 79 6.20 8.40 2.65
C VAL A 79 6.46 7.15 3.47
N ARG A 80 5.44 6.30 3.62
CA ARG A 80 5.60 5.01 4.28
C ARG A 80 6.19 4.01 3.29
N GLY A 81 7.36 3.46 3.60
CA GLY A 81 8.03 2.47 2.78
C GLY A 81 9.25 1.87 3.47
N TRP A 82 9.94 0.98 2.76
CA TRP A 82 11.14 0.30 3.21
C TRP A 82 12.35 0.84 2.44
N GLU A 83 13.45 1.11 3.14
CA GLU A 83 14.75 1.38 2.53
C GLU A 83 15.35 0.08 1.98
N SER A 84 15.12 -1.03 2.67
CA SER A 84 15.44 -2.38 2.18
C SER A 84 14.47 -3.40 2.77
N MET A 85 14.10 -4.39 1.97
CA MET A 85 13.24 -5.51 2.36
C MET A 85 13.61 -6.69 1.44
N VAL A 86 14.28 -7.70 2.00
CA VAL A 86 14.81 -8.81 1.21
C VAL A 86 13.74 -9.88 1.07
N ALA A 87 13.44 -10.26 -0.17
CA ALA A 87 12.60 -11.40 -0.49
C ALA A 87 13.46 -12.68 -0.53
N VAL A 88 12.94 -13.76 0.03
CA VAL A 88 13.54 -15.10 0.02
C VAL A 88 12.66 -15.97 -0.87
N ILE A 89 13.25 -16.49 -1.96
CA ILE A 89 12.57 -17.40 -2.87
C ILE A 89 13.03 -18.83 -2.51
N PRO A 90 12.12 -19.82 -2.43
CA PRO A 90 12.48 -21.22 -2.18
C PRO A 90 13.47 -21.80 -3.20
#